data_AF-A0A965HRW5-F1
#
_entry.id   AF-A0A965HRW5-F1
#
_cell.length_a   1.000
_cell.length_b   1.000
_cell.length_c   1.000
_cell.angle_alpha   90.00
_cell.angle_beta   90.00
_cell.angle_gamma   90.00
#
_symmetry.space_group_name_H-M   'P 1'
#
loop_
_entity.id
_entity.type
_entity.pdbx_description
1 polymer ?
#
loop_
_entity_poly.entity_id
_entity_poly.type
_entity_poly.pdbx_seq_one_letter_code
_entity_poly.pdbx_strand_id
1 'polypeptide(L)'
;FNNIIEKNVFYHAIQSVDGGVNDNTGEPEMISNKSRRNIYRYNTILNNYGQLCLRGGDYCVVQGNYFLAGGAHDTSGNVVLTENRNNLMGGIRAFGFGHVIANNYFYRLNTNGVRSAVILGSGSTPTTNPVTGLLTNGPLSGQYETANYTHILGNTFIDCQAVTLDNPNGETNPVYGTQFFNNLIYYSADIGGLGLIGNTNTNSGNLFLGSRGGRAAGNYVYSANSSQLGSATSMFGSTWLSDSFESYALGASWSTGTSPLLIGVNAGTSAAVSGNNGKMMRFYKTNGTTSVEAKYALSSGFATPRNTGFISFKLQQSPSIPTFTNAANTYLDVRLSGNNSDGISTAANNFIALRFYQANPGTMRIYTGNTNGGAVTQIGGNSIPADTTSLSTVRIWYNNSSSPISYVNPSGASCVLGANSFVLYFGNTLASSSATGSPLPATVGTTSGGNVSNIGKFGFSVGVGSAADFYIDDIYAGDSENLSVISSSSADDPLLSGTYDVLTAP
;
A
#
# COMPACT_ATOMS: atom_id res chain seq x y z
N PHE A 1 0.30 -37.87 7.56
CA PHE A 1 1.76 -37.95 7.73
C PHE A 1 2.30 -36.57 7.41
N ASN A 2 3.04 -35.97 8.34
CA ASN A 2 3.71 -34.68 8.11
C ASN A 2 5.21 -34.99 8.05
N ASN A 3 5.78 -34.98 6.85
CA ASN A 3 7.22 -35.15 6.68
C ASN A 3 7.91 -33.82 6.98
N ILE A 4 9.08 -33.88 7.61
CA ILE A 4 9.95 -32.73 7.83
C ILE A 4 11.23 -32.97 7.06
N ILE A 5 11.51 -32.10 6.09
CA ILE A 5 12.75 -32.08 5.31
C ILE A 5 13.50 -30.83 5.75
N GLU A 6 14.58 -31.03 6.50
CA GLU A 6 15.31 -29.89 7.06
C GLU A 6 16.83 -30.06 7.07
N LYS A 7 17.53 -28.91 7.00
CA LYS A 7 18.99 -28.82 7.13
C LYS A 7 19.76 -29.63 6.08
N ASN A 8 19.19 -29.76 4.89
CA ASN A 8 19.82 -30.42 3.76
C ASN A 8 20.47 -29.42 2.81
N VAL A 9 21.46 -29.90 2.04
CA VAL A 9 21.97 -29.19 0.87
C VAL A 9 21.58 -30.00 -0.36
N PHE A 10 20.72 -29.43 -1.19
CA PHE A 10 20.43 -29.93 -2.52
C PHE A 10 21.37 -29.19 -3.46
N TYR A 11 22.35 -29.88 -4.02
CA TYR A 11 23.31 -29.33 -4.97
C TYR A 11 23.36 -30.23 -6.20
N HIS A 12 23.14 -29.65 -7.38
CA HIS A 12 23.10 -30.39 -8.65
C HIS A 12 22.17 -31.62 -8.63
N ALA A 13 21.09 -31.57 -7.84
CA ALA A 13 20.10 -32.65 -7.75
C ALA A 13 19.37 -32.86 -9.08
N ILE A 14 19.16 -31.77 -9.84
CA ILE A 14 18.79 -31.80 -11.25
C ILE A 14 19.74 -30.86 -12.00
N GLN A 15 20.44 -31.38 -13.01
CA GLN A 15 21.36 -30.65 -13.87
C GLN A 15 21.47 -31.31 -15.26
N SER A 16 21.90 -30.57 -16.29
CA SER A 16 22.27 -31.16 -17.60
C SER A 16 23.57 -31.96 -17.48
N VAL A 17 23.63 -33.10 -18.18
CA VAL A 17 24.74 -34.06 -18.07
C VAL A 17 26.06 -33.57 -18.68
N ASP A 18 26.07 -32.50 -19.50
CA ASP A 18 27.29 -32.10 -20.25
C ASP A 18 27.51 -30.57 -20.32
N GLY A 19 26.97 -29.79 -19.39
CA GLY A 19 27.13 -28.32 -19.40
C GLY A 19 26.49 -27.59 -20.61
N GLY A 20 25.91 -28.33 -21.55
CA GLY A 20 25.09 -27.82 -22.65
C GLY A 20 23.62 -27.77 -22.25
N VAL A 21 22.99 -26.62 -22.44
CA VAL A 21 21.57 -26.39 -22.15
C VAL A 21 20.78 -26.69 -23.42
N ASN A 22 19.92 -27.71 -23.42
CA ASN A 22 18.70 -27.63 -24.21
C ASN A 22 17.51 -27.77 -23.26
N ASP A 23 16.44 -27.04 -23.55
CA ASP A 23 15.23 -26.91 -22.74
C ASP A 23 14.46 -28.23 -22.56
N ASN A 24 14.95 -29.33 -23.14
CA ASN A 24 14.23 -30.59 -23.32
C ASN A 24 14.67 -31.71 -22.36
N THR A 25 15.49 -31.45 -21.33
CA THR A 25 16.05 -32.48 -20.44
C THR A 25 15.25 -32.81 -19.15
N GLY A 26 14.00 -32.33 -19.00
CA GLY A 26 12.95 -33.26 -18.57
C GLY A 26 12.33 -33.23 -17.16
N GLU A 27 12.63 -32.31 -16.23
CA GLU A 27 11.81 -32.19 -15.00
C GLU A 27 11.88 -30.76 -14.39
N PRO A 28 10.76 -30.02 -14.27
CA PRO A 28 10.73 -28.72 -13.57
C PRO A 28 10.73 -28.83 -12.03
N GLU A 29 10.48 -29.99 -11.44
CA GLU A 29 10.30 -30.18 -9.99
C GLU A 29 11.49 -30.92 -9.36
N MET A 30 12.45 -30.18 -8.79
CA MET A 30 13.55 -30.75 -8.00
C MET A 30 13.06 -31.46 -6.75
N ILE A 31 12.04 -30.91 -6.10
CA ILE A 31 11.25 -31.62 -5.09
C ILE A 31 9.79 -31.53 -5.52
N SER A 32 9.13 -32.68 -5.65
CA SER A 32 7.70 -32.77 -5.97
C SER A 32 6.90 -33.23 -4.75
N ASN A 33 6.37 -32.28 -3.99
CA ASN A 33 5.52 -32.55 -2.84
C ASN A 33 4.10 -32.89 -3.31
N LYS A 34 3.64 -34.11 -3.05
CA LYS A 34 2.30 -34.60 -3.41
C LYS A 34 1.48 -35.08 -2.20
N SER A 35 1.71 -34.49 -1.03
CA SER A 35 0.96 -34.79 0.20
C SER A 35 0.84 -33.58 1.13
N ARG A 36 -0.14 -33.61 2.03
CA ARG A 36 -0.52 -32.47 2.89
C ARG A 36 0.46 -32.26 4.04
N ARG A 37 0.57 -31.02 4.53
CA ARG A 37 1.21 -30.64 5.81
C ARG A 37 2.68 -31.03 5.96
N ASN A 38 3.40 -31.16 4.86
CA ASN A 38 4.85 -31.34 4.91
C ASN A 38 5.55 -30.01 5.19
N ILE A 39 6.72 -30.08 5.82
CA ILE A 39 7.53 -28.95 6.21
C ILE A 39 8.90 -29.06 5.53
N TYR A 40 9.29 -28.04 4.78
CA TYR A 40 10.60 -27.88 4.18
C TYR A 40 11.27 -26.68 4.82
N ARG A 41 12.27 -26.89 5.68
CA ARG A 41 12.90 -25.77 6.40
C ARG A 41 14.42 -25.83 6.49
N TYR A 42 15.06 -24.66 6.48
CA TYR A 42 16.51 -24.55 6.67
C TYR A 42 17.33 -25.38 5.67
N ASN A 43 16.79 -25.65 4.49
CA ASN A 43 17.53 -26.31 3.42
C ASN A 43 18.23 -25.27 2.54
N THR A 44 19.34 -25.67 1.92
CA THR A 44 20.02 -24.91 0.89
C THR A 44 19.82 -25.61 -0.45
N ILE A 45 19.22 -24.90 -1.39
CA ILE A 45 19.01 -25.30 -2.78
C ILE A 45 20.01 -24.50 -3.60
N LEU A 46 21.11 -25.13 -3.99
CA LEU A 46 22.26 -24.50 -4.64
C LEU A 46 22.44 -25.01 -6.07
N ASN A 47 22.40 -24.10 -7.04
CA ASN A 47 22.66 -24.38 -8.45
C ASN A 47 21.81 -25.53 -9.06
N ASN A 48 20.53 -25.65 -8.67
CA ASN A 48 19.64 -26.71 -9.16
C ASN A 48 18.75 -26.22 -10.29
N TYR A 49 18.61 -27.01 -11.34
CA TYR A 49 17.55 -26.78 -12.33
C TYR A 49 16.21 -27.20 -11.72
N GLY A 50 15.15 -26.44 -12.00
CA GLY A 50 13.82 -26.69 -11.45
C GLY A 50 13.56 -26.04 -10.09
N GLN A 51 12.52 -26.50 -9.41
CA GLN A 51 11.91 -25.85 -8.23
C GLN A 51 11.60 -26.82 -7.10
N LEU A 52 11.41 -26.29 -5.90
CA LEU A 52 10.60 -26.95 -4.89
C LEU A 52 9.12 -26.75 -5.24
N CYS A 53 8.46 -27.80 -5.71
CA CYS A 53 7.07 -27.77 -6.13
C CYS A 53 6.16 -28.37 -5.06
N LEU A 54 5.27 -27.56 -4.49
CA LEU A 54 4.06 -28.00 -3.81
C LEU A 54 3.04 -28.40 -4.87
N ARG A 55 3.28 -29.57 -5.47
CA ARG A 55 2.56 -30.08 -6.64
C ARG A 55 1.15 -30.55 -6.32
N GLY A 56 0.94 -31.04 -5.10
CA GLY A 56 -0.37 -31.39 -4.58
C GLY A 56 -0.35 -31.59 -3.06
N GLY A 57 -1.51 -31.40 -2.44
CA GLY A 57 -1.70 -31.50 -1.00
C GLY A 57 -1.46 -30.16 -0.28
N ASP A 58 -2.39 -29.85 0.62
CA ASP A 58 -2.58 -28.55 1.27
C ASP A 58 -1.73 -28.34 2.54
N TYR A 59 -1.65 -27.09 2.98
CA TYR A 59 -1.10 -26.66 4.27
C TYR A 59 0.38 -27.01 4.50
N CYS A 60 1.15 -27.11 3.41
CA CYS A 60 2.60 -27.27 3.50
C CYS A 60 3.29 -25.96 3.93
N VAL A 61 4.44 -26.10 4.60
CA VAL A 61 5.27 -25.00 5.08
C VAL A 61 6.63 -25.06 4.38
N VAL A 62 7.06 -23.95 3.78
CA VAL A 62 8.41 -23.78 3.22
C VAL A 62 9.04 -22.59 3.92
N GLN A 63 9.99 -22.82 4.83
CA GLN A 63 10.48 -21.79 5.73
C GLN A 63 12.00 -21.73 5.89
N GLY A 64 12.60 -20.56 5.82
CA GLY A 64 14.02 -20.40 6.17
C GLY A 64 14.99 -21.10 5.22
N ASN A 65 14.57 -21.41 3.99
CA ASN A 65 15.42 -22.07 3.00
C ASN A 65 16.17 -21.03 2.14
N TYR A 66 17.30 -21.44 1.57
CA TYR A 66 18.10 -20.64 0.65
C TYR A 66 17.96 -21.21 -0.77
N PHE A 67 17.51 -20.41 -1.73
CA PHE A 67 17.42 -20.76 -3.15
C PHE A 67 18.40 -19.89 -3.94
N LEU A 68 19.50 -20.51 -4.38
CA LEU A 68 20.68 -19.79 -4.88
C LEU A 68 20.99 -20.21 -6.31
N ALA A 69 20.90 -19.26 -7.25
CA ALA A 69 21.12 -19.49 -8.68
C ALA A 69 22.60 -19.59 -9.11
N GLY A 70 23.53 -19.77 -8.17
CA GLY A 70 24.97 -19.82 -8.41
C GLY A 70 25.62 -21.03 -7.73
N GLY A 71 26.88 -21.32 -8.09
CA GLY A 71 27.63 -22.43 -7.49
C GLY A 71 28.12 -23.42 -8.55
N ALA A 72 29.17 -23.12 -9.31
CA ALA A 72 29.77 -24.07 -10.25
C ALA A 72 31.04 -24.68 -9.66
N HIS A 73 31.46 -25.82 -10.19
CA HIS A 73 32.81 -26.30 -9.93
C HIS A 73 33.83 -25.38 -10.65
N ASP A 74 34.81 -24.87 -9.91
CA ASP A 74 36.00 -24.29 -10.52
C ASP A 74 36.86 -25.39 -11.17
N THR A 75 37.97 -25.00 -11.82
CA THR A 75 38.90 -25.95 -12.45
C THR A 75 39.57 -26.92 -11.47
N SER A 76 39.47 -26.66 -10.17
CA SER A 76 39.98 -27.49 -9.07
C SER A 76 38.89 -28.33 -8.41
N GLY A 77 37.64 -28.27 -8.91
CA GLY A 77 36.50 -29.00 -8.37
C GLY A 77 35.85 -28.36 -7.14
N ASN A 78 36.18 -27.13 -6.75
CA ASN A 78 35.51 -26.45 -5.63
C ASN A 78 34.22 -25.79 -6.08
N VAL A 79 33.19 -25.81 -5.24
CA VAL A 79 31.96 -25.05 -5.50
C VAL A 79 32.24 -23.57 -5.27
N VAL A 80 32.24 -22.79 -6.36
CA VAL A 80 32.39 -21.34 -6.34
C VAL A 80 31.07 -20.69 -6.72
N LEU A 81 30.64 -19.69 -5.95
CA LEU A 81 29.48 -18.89 -6.32
C LEU A 81 29.79 -18.17 -7.64
N THR A 82 29.00 -18.49 -8.66
CA THR A 82 29.13 -17.86 -9.98
C THR A 82 28.17 -16.69 -10.07
N GLU A 83 28.65 -15.58 -10.61
CA GLU A 83 27.84 -14.40 -10.87
C GLU A 83 26.88 -14.60 -12.07
N ASN A 84 27.11 -15.63 -12.88
CA ASN A 84 26.30 -15.94 -14.06
C ASN A 84 24.90 -16.38 -13.66
N ARG A 85 23.90 -15.65 -14.15
CA ARG A 85 22.49 -15.99 -14.00
C ARG A 85 22.11 -17.17 -14.89
N ASN A 86 21.33 -18.11 -14.35
CA ASN A 86 20.83 -19.27 -15.06
C ASN A 86 19.29 -19.21 -15.21
N ASN A 87 18.79 -19.44 -16.42
CA ASN A 87 17.37 -19.35 -16.79
C ASN A 87 16.58 -20.66 -16.59
N LEU A 88 17.15 -21.65 -15.90
CA LEU A 88 16.49 -22.91 -15.58
C LEU A 88 16.27 -23.12 -14.08
N MET A 89 16.81 -22.23 -13.24
CA MET A 89 16.72 -22.31 -11.78
C MET A 89 15.52 -21.54 -11.28
N GLY A 90 14.65 -22.23 -10.54
CA GLY A 90 13.50 -21.62 -9.90
C GLY A 90 13.55 -21.78 -8.39
N GLY A 91 12.62 -21.11 -7.71
CA GLY A 91 12.49 -21.22 -6.26
C GLY A 91 11.35 -22.16 -5.90
N ILE A 92 10.21 -21.60 -5.54
CA ILE A 92 9.03 -22.34 -5.07
C ILE A 92 7.89 -22.22 -6.07
N ARG A 93 7.26 -23.35 -6.38
CA ARG A 93 6.00 -23.41 -7.12
C ARG A 93 4.92 -24.02 -6.25
N ALA A 94 3.78 -23.36 -6.11
CA ALA A 94 2.73 -23.78 -5.19
C ALA A 94 1.37 -23.96 -5.87
N PHE A 95 0.71 -25.05 -5.51
CA PHE A 95 -0.67 -25.42 -5.81
C PHE A 95 -1.31 -25.99 -4.55
N GLY A 96 -2.62 -25.80 -4.38
CA GLY A 96 -3.32 -26.23 -3.17
C GLY A 96 -3.47 -25.11 -2.14
N PHE A 97 -4.12 -25.43 -1.02
CA PHE A 97 -4.62 -24.42 -0.10
C PHE A 97 -3.70 -24.14 1.10
N GLY A 98 -3.70 -22.89 1.56
CA GLY A 98 -3.25 -22.54 2.91
C GLY A 98 -1.77 -22.78 3.18
N HIS A 99 -0.94 -22.68 2.14
CA HIS A 99 0.51 -22.82 2.27
C HIS A 99 1.12 -21.66 3.04
N VAL A 100 2.25 -21.93 3.69
CA VAL A 100 3.08 -20.88 4.30
C VAL A 100 4.46 -20.91 3.66
N ILE A 101 4.83 -19.83 2.98
CA ILE A 101 6.14 -19.60 2.38
C ILE A 101 6.77 -18.45 3.16
N ALA A 102 7.65 -18.74 4.11
CA ALA A 102 8.11 -17.73 5.07
C ALA A 102 9.63 -17.66 5.25
N ASN A 103 10.18 -16.45 5.36
CA ASN A 103 11.58 -16.22 5.72
C ASN A 103 12.60 -16.96 4.83
N ASN A 104 12.26 -17.25 3.57
CA ASN A 104 13.19 -17.86 2.63
C ASN A 104 14.02 -16.77 1.94
N TYR A 105 15.23 -17.14 1.52
CA TYR A 105 16.15 -16.27 0.80
C TYR A 105 16.32 -16.75 -0.63
N PHE A 106 15.99 -15.90 -1.61
CA PHE A 106 16.08 -16.18 -3.03
C PHE A 106 17.12 -15.25 -3.65
N TYR A 107 18.06 -15.82 -4.40
CA TYR A 107 19.17 -15.06 -4.97
C TYR A 107 19.34 -15.40 -6.45
N ARG A 108 19.18 -14.36 -7.29
CA ARG A 108 19.51 -14.36 -8.72
C ARG A 108 18.84 -15.42 -9.59
N LEU A 109 17.69 -15.92 -9.16
CA LEU A 109 16.84 -16.79 -9.96
C LEU A 109 16.32 -16.01 -11.17
N ASN A 110 16.84 -16.34 -12.36
CA ASN A 110 16.65 -15.56 -13.59
C ASN A 110 15.59 -16.18 -14.49
N THR A 111 14.43 -16.41 -13.90
CA THR A 111 13.32 -17.15 -14.50
C THR A 111 11.99 -16.48 -14.21
N ASN A 112 11.02 -16.72 -15.09
CA ASN A 112 9.66 -16.20 -14.99
C ASN A 112 8.61 -17.32 -15.19
N GLY A 113 7.33 -16.95 -15.11
CA GLY A 113 6.21 -17.88 -15.28
C GLY A 113 6.32 -19.06 -14.31
N VAL A 114 6.22 -20.28 -14.85
CA VAL A 114 6.26 -21.51 -14.05
C VAL A 114 7.57 -21.73 -13.30
N ARG A 115 8.68 -21.09 -13.68
CA ARG A 115 9.99 -21.24 -13.03
C ARG A 115 10.37 -20.09 -12.08
N SER A 116 9.49 -19.10 -11.88
CA SER A 116 9.72 -17.92 -11.02
C SER A 116 10.33 -18.24 -9.64
N ALA A 117 10.91 -17.23 -8.98
CA ALA A 117 11.44 -17.36 -7.63
C ALA A 117 10.36 -17.83 -6.64
N VAL A 118 9.16 -17.28 -6.77
CA VAL A 118 7.93 -17.87 -6.20
C VAL A 118 6.86 -17.81 -7.28
N ILE A 119 6.06 -18.87 -7.37
CA ILE A 119 4.86 -18.91 -8.21
C ILE A 119 3.69 -19.53 -7.44
N LEU A 120 2.56 -18.82 -7.44
CA LEU A 120 1.25 -19.36 -7.06
C LEU A 120 0.48 -19.72 -8.33
N GLY A 121 0.16 -21.00 -8.49
CA GLY A 121 -0.49 -21.49 -9.68
C GLY A 121 -2.01 -21.34 -9.65
N SER A 122 -2.57 -20.92 -10.80
CA SER A 122 -3.99 -21.13 -11.09
C SER A 122 -4.34 -22.61 -11.13
N GLY A 123 -5.62 -22.92 -10.98
CA GLY A 123 -6.09 -24.30 -10.97
C GLY A 123 -7.54 -24.46 -11.38
N SER A 124 -8.04 -25.69 -11.23
CA SER A 124 -9.42 -26.04 -11.54
C SER A 124 -10.37 -25.87 -10.34
N THR A 125 -9.85 -25.40 -9.20
CA THR A 125 -10.65 -25.13 -7.99
C THR A 125 -11.37 -23.76 -8.08
N PRO A 126 -12.72 -23.71 -8.05
CA PRO A 126 -13.48 -22.45 -8.14
C PRO A 126 -13.22 -21.49 -6.97
N THR A 127 -13.24 -20.18 -7.26
CA THR A 127 -13.09 -19.08 -6.28
C THR A 127 -14.41 -18.69 -5.59
N THR A 128 -15.56 -19.15 -6.10
CA THR A 128 -16.91 -18.73 -5.66
C THR A 128 -17.47 -19.49 -4.46
N ASN A 129 -16.70 -20.38 -3.84
CA ASN A 129 -17.16 -21.12 -2.66
C ASN A 129 -16.16 -21.10 -1.48
N PRO A 130 -15.96 -19.94 -0.83
CA PRO A 130 -15.17 -19.88 0.40
C PRO A 130 -15.99 -20.18 1.68
N VAL A 131 -17.31 -20.39 1.59
CA VAL A 131 -18.21 -20.38 2.77
C VAL A 131 -18.90 -21.72 3.05
N THR A 132 -19.10 -22.65 2.10
CA THR A 132 -19.89 -23.87 2.38
C THR A 132 -19.10 -25.09 2.86
N GLY A 133 -17.86 -24.90 3.32
CA GLY A 133 -17.12 -25.95 4.04
C GLY A 133 -16.71 -27.17 3.20
N LEU A 134 -16.87 -27.12 1.88
CA LEU A 134 -16.44 -28.15 0.95
C LEU A 134 -15.23 -27.63 0.16
N LEU A 135 -14.05 -27.72 0.79
CA LEU A 135 -12.76 -27.73 0.09
C LEU A 135 -12.65 -29.07 -0.66
N THR A 136 -13.48 -29.26 -1.67
CA THR A 136 -13.40 -30.46 -2.51
C THR A 136 -12.29 -30.26 -3.50
N ASN A 137 -11.26 -31.10 -3.40
CA ASN A 137 -10.32 -31.32 -4.49
C ASN A 137 -11.13 -31.49 -5.78
N GLY A 138 -10.70 -30.85 -6.86
CA GLY A 138 -11.23 -31.19 -8.18
C GLY A 138 -11.15 -32.70 -8.38
N PRO A 139 -12.03 -33.31 -9.20
CA PRO A 139 -11.98 -34.74 -9.44
C PRO A 139 -10.54 -35.15 -9.77
N LEU A 140 -10.09 -36.27 -9.20
CA LEU A 140 -8.70 -36.79 -9.11
C LEU A 140 -7.95 -36.98 -10.46
N SER A 141 -8.43 -36.39 -11.55
CA SER A 141 -7.89 -36.46 -12.90
C SER A 141 -7.01 -35.23 -13.22
N GLY A 142 -5.71 -35.33 -12.95
CA GLY A 142 -4.64 -34.59 -13.65
C GLY A 142 -4.54 -33.06 -13.49
N GLN A 143 -5.59 -32.38 -13.03
CA GLN A 143 -5.66 -30.91 -12.94
C GLN A 143 -4.92 -30.35 -11.71
N TYR A 144 -4.46 -29.11 -11.80
CA TYR A 144 -3.83 -28.41 -10.68
C TYR A 144 -4.88 -27.82 -9.71
N GLU A 145 -4.61 -27.90 -8.41
CA GLU A 145 -5.38 -27.16 -7.40
C GLU A 145 -4.95 -25.70 -7.37
N THR A 146 -5.91 -24.79 -7.25
CA THR A 146 -5.60 -23.35 -7.19
C THR A 146 -4.90 -23.03 -5.87
N ALA A 147 -3.81 -22.24 -5.91
CA ALA A 147 -2.95 -21.91 -4.77
C ALA A 147 -3.56 -20.95 -3.71
N ASN A 148 -4.81 -21.17 -3.33
CA ASN A 148 -5.63 -20.24 -2.54
C ASN A 148 -5.15 -20.11 -1.08
N TYR A 149 -5.34 -18.93 -0.51
CA TYR A 149 -5.01 -18.60 0.88
C TYR A 149 -3.54 -18.84 1.24
N THR A 150 -2.64 -18.77 0.25
CA THR A 150 -1.21 -18.92 0.51
C THR A 150 -0.68 -17.67 1.23
N HIS A 151 0.11 -17.89 2.28
CA HIS A 151 0.79 -16.84 3.03
C HIS A 151 2.25 -16.78 2.58
N ILE A 152 2.69 -15.61 2.10
CA ILE A 152 4.06 -15.33 1.67
C ILE A 152 4.59 -14.21 2.57
N LEU A 153 5.43 -14.59 3.54
CA LEU A 153 5.74 -13.75 4.70
C LEU A 153 7.26 -13.59 4.88
N GLY A 154 7.77 -12.37 5.00
CA GLY A 154 9.15 -12.17 5.46
C GLY A 154 10.25 -12.71 4.53
N ASN A 155 9.93 -13.03 3.27
CA ASN A 155 10.92 -13.58 2.33
C ASN A 155 11.80 -12.48 1.74
N THR A 156 13.02 -12.83 1.35
CA THR A 156 13.97 -11.92 0.72
C THR A 156 14.30 -12.39 -0.70
N PHE A 157 14.07 -11.52 -1.68
CA PHE A 157 14.31 -11.77 -3.10
C PHE A 157 15.35 -10.75 -3.61
N ILE A 158 16.56 -11.23 -3.91
CA ILE A 158 17.65 -10.40 -4.40
C ILE A 158 17.93 -10.76 -5.85
N ASP A 159 17.79 -9.78 -6.74
CA ASP A 159 18.04 -9.92 -8.19
C ASP A 159 17.27 -11.08 -8.84
N CYS A 160 16.10 -11.43 -8.30
CA CYS A 160 15.20 -12.43 -8.87
C CYS A 160 14.35 -11.82 -9.98
N GLN A 161 14.29 -12.47 -11.14
CA GLN A 161 13.58 -11.94 -12.31
C GLN A 161 12.08 -11.75 -12.05
N ALA A 162 11.45 -12.69 -11.34
CA ALA A 162 10.01 -12.69 -11.09
C ALA A 162 9.61 -13.37 -9.78
N VAL A 163 8.58 -12.81 -9.14
CA VAL A 163 7.72 -13.46 -8.15
C VAL A 163 6.32 -13.38 -8.72
N THR A 164 5.63 -14.49 -8.94
CA THR A 164 4.33 -14.52 -9.63
C THR A 164 3.23 -14.95 -8.68
N LEU A 165 2.37 -14.02 -8.27
CA LEU A 165 1.32 -14.31 -7.27
C LEU A 165 -0.01 -14.81 -7.84
N ASP A 166 -0.10 -14.89 -9.17
CA ASP A 166 -1.21 -15.49 -9.89
C ASP A 166 -0.74 -15.86 -11.31
N ASN A 167 -0.22 -17.08 -11.47
CA ASN A 167 0.27 -17.56 -12.76
C ASN A 167 -0.79 -18.40 -13.48
N PRO A 168 -1.32 -17.95 -14.64
CA PRO A 168 -2.20 -18.74 -15.48
C PRO A 168 -1.41 -19.84 -16.21
N ASN A 169 -1.27 -21.02 -15.59
CA ASN A 169 -0.62 -22.20 -16.18
C ASN A 169 -1.55 -22.95 -17.16
N GLY A 170 -2.44 -22.23 -17.85
CA GLY A 170 -3.49 -22.80 -18.71
C GLY A 170 -4.74 -23.27 -17.97
N GLU A 171 -4.82 -23.05 -16.66
CA GLU A 171 -5.95 -23.43 -15.81
C GLU A 171 -7.00 -22.31 -15.69
N THR A 172 -8.22 -22.67 -15.29
CA THR A 172 -9.40 -21.79 -15.39
C THR A 172 -9.54 -20.79 -14.25
N ASN A 173 -9.17 -21.16 -13.02
CA ASN A 173 -9.45 -20.34 -11.83
C ASN A 173 -8.16 -19.73 -11.28
N PRO A 174 -8.16 -18.41 -11.07
CA PRO A 174 -6.99 -17.75 -10.53
C PRO A 174 -6.92 -17.83 -9.00
N VAL A 175 -5.77 -17.45 -8.46
CA VAL A 175 -5.49 -17.47 -7.02
C VAL A 175 -6.35 -16.46 -6.24
N TYR A 176 -6.83 -16.88 -5.07
CA TYR A 176 -7.68 -16.11 -4.15
C TYR A 176 -7.11 -16.08 -2.73
N GLY A 177 -7.29 -14.96 -2.01
CA GLY A 177 -7.03 -14.88 -0.57
C GLY A 177 -5.55 -14.87 -0.15
N THR A 178 -4.63 -14.65 -1.08
CA THR A 178 -3.18 -14.61 -0.80
C THR A 178 -2.81 -13.49 0.17
N GLN A 179 -1.99 -13.79 1.16
CA GLN A 179 -1.37 -12.82 2.05
C GLN A 179 0.09 -12.63 1.63
N PHE A 180 0.48 -11.43 1.23
CA PHE A 180 1.84 -11.09 0.83
C PHE A 180 2.37 -10.01 1.77
N PHE A 181 3.08 -10.39 2.84
CA PHE A 181 3.47 -9.47 3.91
C PHE A 181 4.98 -9.47 4.19
N ASN A 182 5.51 -8.29 4.49
CA ASN A 182 6.86 -8.12 5.02
C ASN A 182 7.98 -8.72 4.15
N ASN A 183 7.77 -8.86 2.84
CA ASN A 183 8.79 -9.38 1.94
C ASN A 183 9.70 -8.27 1.42
N LEU A 184 10.99 -8.56 1.21
CA LEU A 184 11.95 -7.68 0.54
C LEU A 184 12.18 -8.17 -0.89
N ILE A 185 12.04 -7.28 -1.87
CA ILE A 185 12.43 -7.48 -3.26
C ILE A 185 13.42 -6.38 -3.61
N TYR A 186 14.63 -6.75 -3.95
CA TYR A 186 15.72 -5.82 -4.20
C TYR A 186 16.43 -6.13 -5.51
N TYR A 187 16.58 -5.10 -6.34
CA TYR A 187 17.38 -5.14 -7.56
C TYR A 187 18.63 -4.28 -7.39
N SER A 188 19.79 -4.92 -7.43
CA SER A 188 21.10 -4.26 -7.32
C SER A 188 21.50 -3.53 -8.62
N ALA A 189 20.92 -3.94 -9.75
CA ALA A 189 21.13 -3.35 -11.07
C ALA A 189 19.91 -3.61 -11.98
N ASP A 190 19.95 -3.07 -13.21
CA ASP A 190 19.00 -3.55 -14.23
C ASP A 190 19.28 -5.01 -14.55
N ILE A 191 18.28 -5.85 -14.32
CA ILE A 191 18.37 -7.28 -14.58
C ILE A 191 17.54 -7.73 -15.78
N GLY A 192 16.87 -6.80 -16.48
CA GLY A 192 15.94 -7.12 -17.57
C GLY A 192 14.69 -7.87 -17.07
N GLY A 193 14.36 -7.72 -15.79
CA GLY A 193 13.25 -8.42 -15.13
C GLY A 193 11.91 -7.76 -15.37
N LEU A 194 10.84 -8.57 -15.40
CA LEU A 194 9.46 -8.10 -15.53
C LEU A 194 8.87 -7.56 -14.20
N GLY A 195 9.63 -7.59 -13.10
CA GLY A 195 9.18 -7.22 -11.75
C GLY A 195 8.34 -8.29 -11.05
N LEU A 196 7.67 -7.94 -9.94
CA LEU A 196 6.81 -8.78 -9.05
C LEU A 196 5.59 -9.47 -9.73
N ILE A 197 5.58 -9.62 -11.07
CA ILE A 197 4.55 -10.17 -11.97
C ILE A 197 3.16 -10.41 -11.37
N GLY A 198 2.24 -9.51 -11.70
CA GLY A 198 0.81 -9.77 -11.83
C GLY A 198 0.46 -10.08 -13.28
N ASN A 199 0.12 -11.33 -13.55
CA ASN A 199 -0.62 -11.85 -14.71
C ASN A 199 -0.25 -11.32 -16.12
N THR A 200 0.47 -12.10 -16.93
CA THR A 200 0.76 -11.77 -18.34
C THR A 200 -0.39 -12.09 -19.31
N ASN A 201 -1.49 -12.69 -18.86
CA ASN A 201 -2.62 -13.01 -19.75
C ASN A 201 -3.67 -11.91 -19.68
N THR A 202 -3.87 -11.25 -20.83
CA THR A 202 -4.80 -10.14 -21.09
C THR A 202 -6.26 -10.39 -20.70
N ASN A 203 -6.65 -11.64 -20.45
CA ASN A 203 -8.04 -12.03 -20.17
C ASN A 203 -8.40 -12.09 -18.67
N SER A 204 -7.51 -11.69 -17.76
CA SER A 204 -7.80 -11.79 -16.32
C SER A 204 -7.38 -10.58 -15.48
N GLY A 205 -7.22 -9.42 -16.15
CA GLY A 205 -7.18 -8.08 -15.57
C GLY A 205 -5.98 -7.77 -14.69
N ASN A 206 -5.61 -6.49 -14.59
CA ASN A 206 -4.63 -5.97 -13.63
C ASN A 206 -5.00 -6.45 -12.23
N LEU A 207 -4.30 -7.49 -11.75
CA LEU A 207 -4.74 -8.21 -10.58
C LEU A 207 -4.20 -7.57 -9.31
N PHE A 208 -5.05 -6.76 -8.69
CA PHE A 208 -4.89 -6.37 -7.30
C PHE A 208 -5.20 -7.59 -6.42
N LEU A 209 -4.27 -8.03 -5.57
CA LEU A 209 -4.56 -9.05 -4.54
C LEU A 209 -5.88 -8.74 -3.81
N GLY A 210 -6.15 -7.45 -3.56
CA GLY A 210 -7.38 -6.97 -2.92
C GLY A 210 -8.68 -7.32 -3.65
N SER A 211 -8.70 -7.38 -4.98
CA SER A 211 -9.93 -7.71 -5.73
C SER A 211 -10.34 -9.19 -5.60
N ARG A 212 -9.42 -10.04 -5.11
CA ARG A 212 -9.63 -11.47 -4.88
C ARG A 212 -9.42 -11.85 -3.41
N GLY A 213 -9.77 -10.95 -2.49
CA GLY A 213 -9.73 -11.19 -1.04
C GLY A 213 -8.33 -11.32 -0.44
N GLY A 214 -7.28 -11.14 -1.24
CA GLY A 214 -5.89 -11.11 -0.79
C GLY A 214 -5.51 -9.77 -0.16
N ARG A 215 -4.37 -9.76 0.52
CA ARG A 215 -3.85 -8.58 1.24
C ARG A 215 -2.34 -8.48 1.03
N ALA A 216 -1.84 -7.25 0.91
CA ALA A 216 -0.41 -6.96 0.93
C ALA A 216 -0.12 -5.75 1.82
N ALA A 217 0.95 -5.83 2.60
CA ALA A 217 1.36 -4.84 3.59
C ALA A 217 2.83 -5.07 3.98
N GLY A 218 3.55 -4.01 4.32
CA GLY A 218 4.93 -4.08 4.83
C GLY A 218 5.98 -4.64 3.86
N ASN A 219 5.65 -4.85 2.58
CA ASN A 219 6.64 -5.31 1.61
C ASN A 219 7.48 -4.16 1.09
N TYR A 220 8.77 -4.40 0.91
CA TYR A 220 9.73 -3.45 0.35
C TYR A 220 10.14 -3.89 -1.04
N VAL A 221 9.93 -3.04 -2.04
CA VAL A 221 10.38 -3.29 -3.42
C VAL A 221 11.29 -2.15 -3.83
N TYR A 222 12.55 -2.46 -4.08
CA TYR A 222 13.56 -1.49 -4.51
C TYR A 222 14.11 -1.84 -5.88
N SER A 223 14.08 -0.85 -6.78
CA SER A 223 14.76 -0.87 -8.07
C SER A 223 15.18 0.55 -8.45
N ALA A 224 16.40 0.70 -8.98
CA ALA A 224 16.82 1.95 -9.60
C ALA A 224 16.09 2.23 -10.94
N ASN A 225 15.50 1.19 -11.57
CA ASN A 225 14.73 1.33 -12.81
C ASN A 225 13.25 1.05 -12.55
N SER A 226 12.41 2.03 -12.87
CA SER A 226 10.95 1.96 -12.66
C SER A 226 10.27 0.87 -13.49
N SER A 227 10.83 0.49 -14.65
CA SER A 227 10.33 -0.61 -15.49
C SER A 227 10.36 -1.97 -14.79
N GLN A 228 11.31 -2.19 -13.86
CA GLN A 228 11.45 -3.44 -13.11
C GLN A 228 10.50 -3.53 -11.91
N LEU A 229 9.77 -2.46 -11.57
CA LEU A 229 8.78 -2.49 -10.51
C LEU A 229 7.50 -3.22 -10.95
N GLY A 230 7.27 -3.40 -12.26
CA GLY A 230 6.14 -4.14 -12.81
C GLY A 230 4.79 -3.69 -12.25
N SER A 231 3.92 -4.66 -11.93
CA SER A 231 2.61 -4.44 -11.29
C SER A 231 2.70 -4.20 -9.77
N ALA A 232 3.89 -4.16 -9.16
CA ALA A 232 4.01 -3.78 -7.76
C ALA A 232 3.41 -2.37 -7.53
N THR A 233 3.59 -1.47 -8.51
CA THR A 233 2.98 -0.14 -8.55
C THR A 233 1.45 -0.17 -8.48
N SER A 234 0.80 -1.18 -9.04
CA SER A 234 -0.65 -1.37 -8.89
C SER A 234 -1.02 -2.09 -7.59
N MET A 235 -0.21 -3.05 -7.11
CA MET A 235 -0.47 -3.76 -5.85
C MET A 235 -0.45 -2.87 -4.60
N PHE A 236 0.32 -1.78 -4.61
CA PHE A 236 0.45 -0.85 -3.47
C PHE A 236 -0.45 0.38 -3.57
N GLY A 237 -1.21 0.52 -4.66
CA GLY A 237 -1.88 1.77 -4.99
C GLY A 237 -0.86 2.87 -5.33
N SER A 238 -1.27 3.81 -6.17
CA SER A 238 -0.45 4.98 -6.45
C SER A 238 -0.44 5.88 -5.21
N THR A 239 0.74 6.18 -4.68
CA THR A 239 0.91 7.31 -3.75
C THR A 239 0.90 8.59 -4.59
N TRP A 240 0.03 9.53 -4.21
CA TRP A 240 -0.13 10.80 -4.92
C TRP A 240 0.52 11.95 -4.17
N LEU A 241 0.54 11.88 -2.84
CA LEU A 241 1.12 12.87 -1.94
C LEU A 241 1.66 12.12 -0.72
N SER A 242 2.89 12.43 -0.30
CA SER A 242 3.48 11.95 0.93
C SER A 242 4.41 13.03 1.45
N ASP A 243 4.12 13.57 2.63
CA ASP A 243 4.93 14.59 3.28
C ASP A 243 4.95 14.36 4.79
N SER A 244 6.11 13.93 5.29
CA SER A 244 6.38 13.71 6.72
C SER A 244 7.14 14.87 7.36
N PHE A 245 7.36 15.96 6.62
CA PHE A 245 8.08 17.16 7.08
C PHE A 245 9.55 16.96 7.52
N GLU A 246 10.09 15.74 7.55
CA GLU A 246 11.45 15.45 8.00
C GLU A 246 12.55 16.09 7.14
N SER A 247 12.28 16.30 5.85
CA SER A 247 13.20 16.93 4.91
C SER A 247 13.35 18.44 5.12
N TYR A 248 12.48 19.07 5.93
CA TYR A 248 12.44 20.52 6.09
C TYR A 248 13.42 20.96 7.20
N ALA A 249 14.03 22.14 7.06
CA ALA A 249 14.80 22.73 8.15
C ALA A 249 13.84 23.27 9.24
N LEU A 250 14.22 23.16 10.51
CA LEU A 250 13.45 23.77 11.60
C LEU A 250 13.33 25.29 11.39
N GLY A 251 12.12 25.82 11.56
CA GLY A 251 11.79 27.23 11.31
C GLY A 251 11.60 27.58 9.83
N ALA A 252 11.81 26.65 8.89
CA ALA A 252 11.57 26.91 7.47
C ALA A 252 10.11 27.29 7.24
N SER A 253 9.91 28.41 6.54
CA SER A 253 8.58 28.82 6.09
C SER A 253 8.13 27.90 4.97
N TRP A 254 6.89 27.47 5.05
CA TRP A 254 6.32 26.58 4.07
C TRP A 254 6.00 27.32 2.77
N SER A 255 6.57 26.88 1.65
CA SER A 255 6.45 27.56 0.34
C SER A 255 6.43 26.57 -0.82
N THR A 256 5.96 26.99 -1.99
CA THR A 256 5.86 26.12 -3.18
C THR A 256 7.20 25.56 -3.66
N GLY A 257 8.34 26.07 -3.17
CA GLY A 257 9.67 25.51 -3.44
C GLY A 257 10.07 24.35 -2.52
N THR A 258 9.26 24.00 -1.52
CA THR A 258 9.62 23.04 -0.47
C THR A 258 8.96 21.66 -0.61
N SER A 259 7.91 21.54 -1.44
CA SER A 259 7.28 20.27 -1.81
C SER A 259 6.93 20.29 -3.30
N PRO A 260 7.15 19.17 -4.04
CA PRO A 260 6.84 19.10 -5.47
C PRO A 260 5.34 19.22 -5.79
N LEU A 261 4.48 19.09 -4.77
CA LEU A 261 3.03 19.07 -4.90
C LEU A 261 2.34 20.19 -4.12
N LEU A 262 3.08 20.98 -3.33
CA LEU A 262 2.55 22.21 -2.75
C LEU A 262 2.36 23.23 -3.86
N ILE A 263 1.10 23.59 -4.10
CA ILE A 263 0.68 24.40 -5.24
C ILE A 263 0.24 25.82 -4.87
N GLY A 264 0.25 26.16 -3.58
CA GLY A 264 0.06 27.54 -3.13
C GLY A 264 -0.09 27.65 -1.63
N VAL A 265 0.52 28.71 -1.09
CA VAL A 265 0.38 29.17 0.30
C VAL A 265 0.18 30.68 0.25
N ASN A 266 -0.79 31.24 0.99
CA ASN A 266 -0.94 32.69 1.11
C ASN A 266 -0.98 33.18 2.57
N ALA A 267 -0.15 34.19 2.85
CA ALA A 267 -0.18 35.07 4.02
C ALA A 267 -0.36 34.45 5.43
N GLY A 268 0.67 33.82 6.01
CA GLY A 268 0.82 33.76 7.48
C GLY A 268 1.24 32.42 8.11
N THR A 269 2.42 32.44 8.74
CA THR A 269 2.94 31.61 9.84
C THR A 269 2.70 30.09 9.80
N SER A 270 2.97 29.46 8.67
CA SER A 270 3.28 28.03 8.64
C SER A 270 4.80 27.83 8.66
N ALA A 271 5.29 27.13 9.68
CA ALA A 271 6.71 26.81 9.82
C ALA A 271 6.89 25.37 10.24
N ALA A 272 7.98 24.75 9.78
CA ALA A 272 8.45 23.50 10.32
C ALA A 272 8.88 23.71 11.78
N VAL A 273 8.35 22.90 12.70
CA VAL A 273 8.67 22.93 14.12
C VAL A 273 9.06 21.53 14.59
N SER A 274 9.80 21.45 15.69
CA SER A 274 10.06 20.16 16.36
C SER A 274 8.87 19.79 17.25
N GLY A 275 8.40 18.54 17.20
CA GLY A 275 7.36 18.02 18.08
C GLY A 275 7.24 16.50 17.98
N ASN A 276 6.79 15.82 19.04
CA ASN A 276 6.56 14.36 19.10
C ASN A 276 7.63 13.49 18.41
N ASN A 277 8.91 13.65 18.79
CA ASN A 277 10.06 12.91 18.26
C ASN A 277 10.39 13.10 16.76
N GLY A 278 9.85 14.15 16.10
CA GLY A 278 10.13 14.46 14.69
C GLY A 278 9.93 15.95 14.33
N LYS A 279 9.95 16.24 13.03
CA LYS A 279 9.58 17.55 12.48
C LYS A 279 8.14 17.49 12.01
N MET A 280 7.40 18.57 12.26
CA MET A 280 6.01 18.69 11.87
C MET A 280 5.71 20.11 11.42
N MET A 281 4.58 20.29 10.75
CA MET A 281 4.10 21.61 10.39
C MET A 281 3.29 22.23 11.51
N ARG A 282 3.66 23.44 11.96
CA ARG A 282 2.73 24.30 12.71
C ARG A 282 1.96 25.16 11.73
N PHE A 283 0.63 25.05 11.74
CA PHE A 283 -0.28 25.94 11.02
C PHE A 283 -0.86 26.95 12.00
N TYR A 284 -0.29 28.16 12.02
CA TYR A 284 -0.66 29.22 12.94
C TYR A 284 -1.27 30.40 12.19
N LYS A 285 -2.39 30.92 12.69
CA LYS A 285 -3.02 32.16 12.22
C LYS A 285 -3.70 32.88 13.38
N THR A 286 -3.43 34.17 13.56
CA THR A 286 -4.16 35.07 14.46
C THR A 286 -5.41 35.67 13.80
N ASN A 287 -6.33 36.23 14.59
CA ASN A 287 -7.49 36.96 14.07
C ASN A 287 -7.02 38.09 13.12
N GLY A 288 -7.59 38.15 11.91
CA GLY A 288 -7.18 39.09 10.86
C GLY A 288 -8.16 39.12 9.68
N THR A 289 -7.98 40.08 8.77
CA THR A 289 -8.91 40.37 7.66
C THR A 289 -8.69 39.50 6.41
N THR A 290 -7.62 38.71 6.36
CA THR A 290 -7.31 37.81 5.24
C THR A 290 -7.57 36.35 5.60
N SER A 291 -7.98 35.55 4.62
CA SER A 291 -7.96 34.09 4.72
C SER A 291 -6.54 33.56 4.47
N VAL A 292 -6.19 32.47 5.13
CA VAL A 292 -4.92 31.74 4.91
C VAL A 292 -5.26 30.36 4.39
N GLU A 293 -4.54 29.92 3.38
CA GLU A 293 -4.64 28.58 2.84
C GLU A 293 -3.29 28.02 2.47
N ALA A 294 -3.20 26.69 2.52
CA ALA A 294 -2.12 25.93 1.95
C ALA A 294 -2.67 24.67 1.26
N LYS A 295 -2.22 24.44 0.02
CA LYS A 295 -2.88 23.52 -0.91
C LYS A 295 -1.88 22.55 -1.54
N TYR A 296 -2.25 21.29 -1.56
CA TYR A 296 -1.53 20.24 -2.28
C TYR A 296 -2.34 19.76 -3.47
N ALA A 297 -1.65 19.54 -4.59
CA ALA A 297 -2.22 18.79 -5.71
C ALA A 297 -2.15 17.29 -5.41
N LEU A 298 -3.18 16.54 -5.82
CA LEU A 298 -3.18 15.07 -5.78
C LEU A 298 -2.60 14.46 -7.07
N SER A 299 -1.88 15.27 -7.85
CA SER A 299 -1.19 14.91 -9.09
C SER A 299 -0.18 16.00 -9.49
N SER A 300 0.76 15.65 -10.38
CA SER A 300 1.63 16.64 -11.02
C SER A 300 0.81 17.58 -11.90
N GLY A 301 0.85 18.89 -11.64
CA GLY A 301 0.28 19.91 -12.54
C GLY A 301 -1.22 20.15 -12.42
N PHE A 302 -1.80 20.07 -11.21
CA PHE A 302 -3.20 20.38 -10.88
C PHE A 302 -4.28 19.48 -11.51
N ALA A 303 -3.98 18.68 -12.54
CA ALA A 303 -5.02 18.28 -13.50
C ALA A 303 -5.56 16.85 -13.40
N THR A 304 -4.85 15.87 -12.82
CA THR A 304 -5.35 14.49 -12.88
C THR A 304 -6.50 14.30 -11.89
N PRO A 305 -7.73 14.09 -12.38
CA PRO A 305 -8.87 13.97 -11.52
C PRO A 305 -8.87 12.62 -10.80
N ARG A 306 -9.19 12.61 -9.50
CA ARG A 306 -9.29 11.41 -8.67
C ARG A 306 -10.73 11.20 -8.26
N ASN A 307 -11.36 10.16 -8.81
CA ASN A 307 -12.76 9.85 -8.50
C ASN A 307 -12.87 9.09 -7.19
N THR A 308 -11.86 8.30 -6.82
CA THR A 308 -11.82 7.52 -5.59
C THR A 308 -10.46 7.68 -4.96
N GLY A 309 -10.36 7.60 -3.64
CA GLY A 309 -9.07 7.70 -2.98
C GLY A 309 -9.11 7.65 -1.47
N PHE A 310 -7.92 7.79 -0.92
CA PHE A 310 -7.66 7.89 0.51
C PHE A 310 -6.79 9.12 0.80
N ILE A 311 -7.09 9.79 1.89
CA ILE A 311 -6.29 10.89 2.46
C ILE A 311 -6.14 10.66 3.96
N SER A 312 -4.91 10.81 4.46
CA SER A 312 -4.65 10.87 5.90
C SER A 312 -3.69 11.98 6.27
N PHE A 313 -3.79 12.40 7.52
CA PHE A 313 -2.85 13.30 8.17
C PHE A 313 -3.02 13.16 9.68
N LYS A 314 -2.00 13.53 10.42
CA LYS A 314 -2.05 13.65 11.87
C LYS A 314 -2.33 15.10 12.27
N LEU A 315 -3.10 15.30 13.33
CA LEU A 315 -3.49 16.61 13.81
C LEU A 315 -3.40 16.69 15.33
N GLN A 316 -2.85 17.78 15.84
CA GLN A 316 -2.82 18.12 17.26
C GLN A 316 -3.21 19.58 17.44
N GLN A 317 -4.05 19.88 18.43
CA GLN A 317 -4.31 21.26 18.83
C GLN A 317 -3.13 21.82 19.62
N SER A 318 -2.73 23.06 19.34
CA SER A 318 -1.69 23.68 20.14
C SER A 318 -2.12 23.78 21.62
N PRO A 319 -1.33 23.28 22.58
CA PRO A 319 -1.63 23.40 24.01
C PRO A 319 -1.56 24.84 24.48
N SER A 320 -0.83 25.69 23.75
CA SER A 320 -0.78 27.13 23.98
C SER A 320 -1.95 27.79 23.24
N ILE A 321 -3.20 27.59 23.70
CA ILE A 321 -4.35 28.27 23.10
C ILE A 321 -4.10 29.79 23.21
N PRO A 322 -3.79 30.50 22.11
CA PRO A 322 -3.73 31.96 22.18
C PRO A 322 -5.08 32.45 22.70
N THR A 323 -5.08 33.51 23.52
CA THR A 323 -6.33 34.16 23.92
C THR A 323 -7.03 34.73 22.69
N PHE A 324 -7.83 33.91 22.02
CA PHE A 324 -8.63 34.30 20.89
C PHE A 324 -9.87 35.02 21.42
N THR A 325 -10.03 36.27 21.01
CA THR A 325 -11.13 37.14 21.46
C THR A 325 -12.52 36.66 21.02
N ASN A 326 -12.61 35.64 20.16
CA ASN A 326 -13.87 35.04 19.73
C ASN A 326 -13.74 33.52 19.48
N ALA A 327 -13.99 32.74 20.53
CA ALA A 327 -13.94 31.28 20.54
C ALA A 327 -14.75 30.60 19.42
N ALA A 328 -15.92 31.16 19.04
CA ALA A 328 -16.81 30.56 18.05
C ALA A 328 -16.25 30.56 16.61
N ASN A 329 -15.28 31.42 16.33
CA ASN A 329 -14.66 31.56 15.00
C ASN A 329 -13.23 31.01 14.94
N THR A 330 -12.81 30.23 15.94
CA THR A 330 -11.46 29.66 16.00
C THR A 330 -11.47 28.20 15.55
N TYR A 331 -11.09 27.94 14.30
CA TYR A 331 -11.06 26.61 13.72
C TYR A 331 -10.03 26.49 12.59
N LEU A 332 -9.53 25.27 12.38
CA LEU A 332 -8.84 24.87 11.16
C LEU A 332 -9.82 24.17 10.22
N ASP A 333 -9.88 24.63 8.98
CA ASP A 333 -10.58 23.92 7.90
C ASP A 333 -9.62 22.98 7.16
N VAL A 334 -10.04 21.74 6.95
CA VAL A 334 -9.39 20.79 6.06
C VAL A 334 -10.32 20.45 4.92
N ARG A 335 -9.87 20.59 3.67
CA ARG A 335 -10.76 20.57 2.51
C ARG A 335 -10.27 19.64 1.40
N LEU A 336 -11.22 18.93 0.79
CA LEU A 336 -11.06 18.22 -0.48
C LEU A 336 -11.80 18.98 -1.56
N SER A 337 -11.10 19.37 -2.62
CA SER A 337 -11.62 20.31 -3.61
C SER A 337 -11.35 19.85 -5.05
N GLY A 338 -12.03 20.50 -6.00
CA GLY A 338 -11.86 20.25 -7.43
C GLY A 338 -10.44 20.49 -7.94
N ASN A 339 -10.11 19.96 -9.12
CA ASN A 339 -8.78 19.97 -9.74
C ASN A 339 -8.37 21.33 -10.41
N ASN A 340 -9.26 22.32 -10.53
CA ASN A 340 -8.98 23.57 -11.25
C ASN A 340 -8.31 24.66 -10.36
N SER A 341 -7.91 25.81 -10.94
CA SER A 341 -7.08 26.89 -10.34
C SER A 341 -7.70 27.70 -9.17
N ASP A 342 -8.71 27.19 -8.49
CA ASP A 342 -9.43 27.92 -7.44
C ASP A 342 -8.75 27.87 -6.05
N GLY A 343 -9.02 28.89 -5.23
CA GLY A 343 -8.74 28.86 -3.79
C GLY A 343 -9.60 27.82 -3.07
N ILE A 344 -9.12 27.34 -1.93
CA ILE A 344 -9.86 26.45 -1.02
C ILE A 344 -10.49 27.24 0.12
N SER A 345 -10.48 28.57 0.12
CA SER A 345 -11.02 29.38 1.23
C SER A 345 -12.56 29.49 1.24
N THR A 346 -13.25 29.34 0.11
CA THR A 346 -14.72 29.43 0.02
C THR A 346 -15.38 28.06 0.09
N ALA A 347 -16.45 27.92 0.89
CA ALA A 347 -17.12 26.63 1.10
C ALA A 347 -17.75 26.04 -0.18
N ALA A 348 -18.10 26.90 -1.15
CA ALA A 348 -18.77 26.52 -2.41
C ALA A 348 -17.93 25.67 -3.38
N ASN A 349 -16.62 25.54 -3.13
CA ASN A 349 -15.67 24.91 -4.05
C ASN A 349 -15.18 23.52 -3.58
N ASN A 350 -15.77 22.97 -2.51
CA ASN A 350 -15.23 21.78 -1.84
C ASN A 350 -16.25 20.65 -1.76
N PHE A 351 -15.76 19.45 -2.01
CA PHE A 351 -16.54 18.22 -1.85
C PHE A 351 -16.73 17.88 -0.38
N ILE A 352 -15.67 18.11 0.42
CA ILE A 352 -15.64 17.90 1.86
C ILE A 352 -14.92 19.09 2.51
N ALA A 353 -15.48 19.60 3.60
CA ALA A 353 -14.80 20.53 4.52
C ALA A 353 -14.96 20.04 5.96
N LEU A 354 -13.82 19.81 6.63
CA LEU A 354 -13.74 19.40 8.02
C LEU A 354 -13.32 20.60 8.85
N ARG A 355 -14.14 21.01 9.81
CA ARG A 355 -13.83 22.11 10.73
C ARG A 355 -13.42 21.54 12.08
N PHE A 356 -12.17 21.74 12.44
CA PHE A 356 -11.64 21.41 13.76
C PHE A 356 -11.67 22.67 14.62
N TYR A 357 -12.65 22.78 15.50
CA TYR A 357 -12.79 23.93 16.40
C TYR A 357 -11.83 23.82 17.58
N GLN A 358 -11.18 24.93 17.90
CA GLN A 358 -10.15 25.02 18.95
C GLN A 358 -10.71 25.50 20.31
N ALA A 359 -12.00 25.85 20.40
CA ALA A 359 -12.62 26.33 21.65
C ALA A 359 -13.88 25.53 22.06
N ASN A 360 -14.07 25.40 23.38
CA ASN A 360 -14.95 24.46 24.07
C ASN A 360 -16.46 24.62 23.76
N PRO A 361 -17.21 23.51 23.53
CA PRO A 361 -16.67 22.19 23.24
C PRO A 361 -16.17 22.16 21.79
N GLY A 362 -14.85 22.03 21.65
CA GLY A 362 -14.18 21.84 20.37
C GLY A 362 -14.78 20.60 19.74
N THR A 363 -15.62 20.80 18.74
CA THR A 363 -16.36 19.74 18.06
C THR A 363 -15.89 19.73 16.63
N MET A 364 -15.50 18.58 16.12
CA MET A 364 -15.27 18.47 14.69
C MET A 364 -16.62 18.54 13.98
N ARG A 365 -16.72 19.38 12.95
CA ARG A 365 -17.91 19.46 12.10
C ARG A 365 -17.53 19.11 10.67
N ILE A 366 -18.38 18.31 10.03
CA ILE A 366 -18.17 17.86 8.66
C ILE A 366 -19.23 18.54 7.80
N TYR A 367 -18.78 19.11 6.70
CA TYR A 367 -19.61 19.87 5.78
C TYR A 367 -19.39 19.37 4.36
N THR A 368 -20.47 19.27 3.60
CA THR A 368 -20.43 19.05 2.15
C THR A 368 -21.29 20.12 1.45
N GLY A 369 -20.95 20.48 0.21
CA GLY A 369 -21.66 21.55 -0.51
C GLY A 369 -21.68 21.36 -2.02
N ASN A 370 -22.76 21.79 -2.66
CA ASN A 370 -22.89 21.85 -4.11
C ASN A 370 -23.25 23.29 -4.53
N THR A 371 -22.48 23.83 -5.49
CA THR A 371 -22.62 25.09 -6.26
C THR A 371 -23.11 26.39 -5.60
N ASN A 372 -22.39 27.49 -5.92
CA ASN A 372 -22.80 28.90 -5.97
C ASN A 372 -24.08 29.30 -5.18
N GLY A 373 -24.02 29.26 -3.85
CA GLY A 373 -25.07 29.78 -2.97
C GLY A 373 -26.04 28.73 -2.41
N GLY A 374 -25.87 27.45 -2.71
CA GLY A 374 -26.58 26.35 -2.05
C GLY A 374 -26.12 26.16 -0.60
N ALA A 375 -27.04 25.76 0.28
CA ALA A 375 -26.75 25.51 1.68
C ALA A 375 -25.71 24.39 1.86
N VAL A 376 -24.69 24.65 2.66
CA VAL A 376 -23.71 23.65 3.09
C VAL A 376 -24.41 22.72 4.10
N THR A 377 -24.47 21.42 3.81
CA THR A 377 -25.10 20.46 4.71
C THR A 377 -24.08 20.01 5.76
N GLN A 378 -24.38 20.26 7.04
CA GLN A 378 -23.61 19.67 8.13
C GLN A 378 -24.00 18.19 8.25
N ILE A 379 -23.03 17.29 8.12
CA ILE A 379 -23.25 15.85 8.24
C ILE A 379 -22.51 15.36 9.48
N GLY A 380 -23.25 15.21 10.57
CA GLY A 380 -22.69 14.82 11.86
C GLY A 380 -22.07 15.99 12.64
N GLY A 381 -21.93 15.77 13.94
CA GLY A 381 -21.33 16.68 14.90
C GLY A 381 -20.73 15.86 16.01
N ASN A 382 -19.61 15.20 15.72
CA ASN A 382 -18.94 14.37 16.72
C ASN A 382 -18.14 15.26 17.66
N SER A 383 -18.36 15.04 18.96
CA SER A 383 -17.49 15.54 20.02
C SER A 383 -16.18 14.77 19.96
N ILE A 384 -15.25 15.27 19.14
CA ILE A 384 -13.89 14.78 19.12
C ILE A 384 -13.11 15.65 20.10
N PRO A 385 -12.55 15.08 21.19
CA PRO A 385 -11.86 15.86 22.21
C PRO A 385 -10.73 16.69 21.60
N ALA A 386 -10.49 17.87 22.16
CA ALA A 386 -9.30 18.65 21.90
C ALA A 386 -8.08 17.86 22.41
N ASP A 387 -7.42 17.11 21.53
CA ASP A 387 -6.15 16.48 21.86
C ASP A 387 -5.03 17.52 21.71
N THR A 388 -4.49 17.92 22.86
CA THR A 388 -3.39 18.88 22.97
C THR A 388 -2.07 18.19 23.33
N THR A 389 -2.10 16.89 23.58
CA THR A 389 -0.97 16.10 24.10
C THR A 389 -0.38 15.17 23.05
N SER A 390 -1.18 14.67 22.12
CA SER A 390 -0.79 13.72 21.09
C SER A 390 -1.34 14.10 19.72
N LEU A 391 -0.69 13.56 18.70
CA LEU A 391 -1.19 13.62 17.33
C LEU A 391 -2.27 12.56 17.13
N SER A 392 -3.44 12.99 16.69
CA SER A 392 -4.53 12.09 16.31
C SER A 392 -4.62 11.95 14.80
N THR A 393 -4.71 10.71 14.31
CA THR A 393 -4.78 10.43 12.87
C THR A 393 -6.19 10.68 12.33
N VAL A 394 -6.29 11.50 11.30
CA VAL A 394 -7.50 11.72 10.50
C VAL A 394 -7.39 10.87 9.23
N ARG A 395 -8.43 10.10 8.91
CA ARG A 395 -8.47 9.22 7.73
C ARG A 395 -9.76 9.40 6.94
N ILE A 396 -9.64 9.72 5.66
CA ILE A 396 -10.76 9.99 4.76
C ILE A 396 -10.67 9.03 3.57
N TRP A 397 -11.68 8.18 3.39
CA TRP A 397 -11.90 7.49 2.12
C TRP A 397 -13.02 8.20 1.37
N TYR A 398 -12.86 8.39 0.07
CA TYR A 398 -13.88 9.02 -0.76
C TYR A 398 -14.11 8.26 -2.05
N ASN A 399 -15.34 8.36 -2.55
CA ASN A 399 -15.81 7.74 -3.76
C ASN A 399 -16.82 8.67 -4.45
N ASN A 400 -16.35 9.40 -5.47
CA ASN A 400 -17.16 10.22 -6.36
C ASN A 400 -17.50 9.51 -7.69
N SER A 401 -17.42 8.17 -7.70
CA SER A 401 -17.85 7.36 -8.85
C SER A 401 -19.30 6.90 -8.69
N SER A 402 -19.86 6.34 -9.76
CA SER A 402 -21.20 5.77 -9.79
C SER A 402 -21.31 4.37 -9.17
N SER A 403 -20.19 3.77 -8.74
CA SER A 403 -20.15 2.39 -8.23
C SER A 403 -19.51 2.34 -6.84
N PRO A 404 -19.95 1.42 -5.96
CA PRO A 404 -19.34 1.28 -4.64
C PRO A 404 -17.89 0.77 -4.73
N ILE A 405 -17.07 1.13 -3.75
CA ILE A 405 -15.69 0.64 -3.61
C ILE A 405 -15.51 -0.07 -2.27
N SER A 406 -14.52 -0.95 -2.19
CA SER A 406 -14.12 -1.58 -0.91
C SER A 406 -13.02 -0.76 -0.24
N TYR A 407 -13.05 -0.70 1.09
CA TYR A 407 -11.94 -0.16 1.90
C TYR A 407 -11.81 -0.97 3.20
N VAL A 408 -10.70 -0.78 3.91
CA VAL A 408 -10.47 -1.39 5.23
C VAL A 408 -10.51 -0.27 6.26
N ASN A 409 -11.32 -0.41 7.31
CA ASN A 409 -11.41 0.60 8.35
C ASN A 409 -10.22 0.50 9.34
N PRO A 410 -10.06 1.45 10.29
CA PRO A 410 -8.97 1.42 11.27
C PRO A 410 -8.94 0.17 12.17
N SER A 411 -10.05 -0.56 12.31
CA SER A 411 -10.08 -1.83 13.07
C SER A 411 -9.67 -3.05 12.22
N GLY A 412 -9.26 -2.85 10.96
CA GLY A 412 -8.89 -3.93 10.03
C GLY A 412 -10.08 -4.65 9.38
N ALA A 413 -11.31 -4.15 9.56
CA ALA A 413 -12.51 -4.73 8.99
C ALA A 413 -12.76 -4.24 7.56
N SER A 414 -13.06 -5.16 6.66
CA SER A 414 -13.44 -4.85 5.27
C SER A 414 -14.82 -4.18 5.26
N CYS A 415 -14.91 -3.02 4.61
CA CYS A 415 -16.09 -2.19 4.51
C CYS A 415 -16.37 -1.84 3.04
N VAL A 416 -17.62 -1.46 2.73
CA VAL A 416 -18.03 -1.01 1.40
C VAL A 416 -18.44 0.45 1.48
N LEU A 417 -17.76 1.32 0.74
CA LEU A 417 -18.10 2.73 0.59
C LEU A 417 -19.01 2.91 -0.64
N GLY A 418 -20.20 3.49 -0.43
CA GLY A 418 -21.18 3.71 -1.49
C GLY A 418 -20.69 4.64 -2.60
N ALA A 419 -21.39 4.63 -3.73
CA ALA A 419 -21.21 5.62 -4.80
C ALA A 419 -21.49 7.04 -4.28
N ASN A 420 -20.78 8.05 -4.81
CA ASN A 420 -20.88 9.46 -4.39
C ASN A 420 -20.94 9.62 -2.86
N SER A 421 -19.99 9.01 -2.17
CA SER A 421 -19.91 9.04 -0.71
C SER A 421 -18.48 9.13 -0.20
N PHE A 422 -18.35 9.53 1.06
CA PHE A 422 -17.07 9.52 1.78
C PHE A 422 -17.26 9.00 3.19
N VAL A 423 -16.20 8.47 3.78
CA VAL A 423 -16.18 8.08 5.19
C VAL A 423 -14.94 8.65 5.86
N LEU A 424 -15.14 9.17 7.07
CA LEU A 424 -14.11 9.78 7.89
C LEU A 424 -13.97 9.01 9.20
N TYR A 425 -12.72 8.74 9.59
CA TYR A 425 -12.34 8.28 10.92
C TYR A 425 -11.38 9.26 11.56
N PHE A 426 -11.50 9.43 12.87
CA PHE A 426 -10.56 10.16 13.70
C PHE A 426 -10.03 9.22 14.78
N GLY A 427 -8.72 8.98 14.78
CA GLY A 427 -8.13 7.81 15.42
C GLY A 427 -8.82 6.54 14.91
N ASN A 428 -9.45 5.81 15.83
CA ASN A 428 -10.23 4.61 15.54
C ASN A 428 -11.76 4.86 15.55
N THR A 429 -12.20 6.09 15.81
CA THR A 429 -13.61 6.46 15.92
C THR A 429 -14.17 6.87 14.56
N LEU A 430 -15.27 6.23 14.16
CA LEU A 430 -16.04 6.62 12.97
C LEU A 430 -16.65 8.01 13.21
N ALA A 431 -16.30 8.96 12.34
CA ALA A 431 -16.79 10.32 12.43
C ALA A 431 -17.90 10.65 11.41
N SER A 432 -17.98 9.90 10.30
CA SER A 432 -19.11 9.99 9.37
C SER A 432 -20.36 9.33 9.94
N SER A 433 -21.51 9.54 9.28
CA SER A 433 -22.80 8.96 9.70
C SER A 433 -22.86 7.43 9.66
N SER A 434 -22.00 6.79 8.85
CA SER A 434 -21.92 5.33 8.69
C SER A 434 -20.58 4.93 8.07
N ALA A 435 -20.14 3.70 8.34
CA ALA A 435 -19.02 3.07 7.65
C ALA A 435 -19.31 2.81 6.15
N THR A 436 -20.57 2.88 5.72
CA THR A 436 -20.98 2.79 4.31
C THR A 436 -20.86 4.12 3.55
N GLY A 437 -20.51 5.19 4.25
CA GLY A 437 -20.33 6.53 3.71
C GLY A 437 -21.43 7.52 4.07
N SER A 438 -21.07 8.79 4.00
CA SER A 438 -21.92 9.97 4.03
C SER A 438 -21.99 10.59 2.62
N PRO A 439 -23.10 11.28 2.26
CA PRO A 439 -23.28 11.85 0.93
C PRO A 439 -22.15 12.82 0.50
N LEU A 440 -21.61 12.59 -0.70
CA LEU A 440 -20.68 13.47 -1.40
C LEU A 440 -21.43 14.12 -2.59
N PRO A 441 -21.26 15.43 -2.85
CA PRO A 441 -21.83 16.05 -4.02
C PRO A 441 -21.12 15.53 -5.29
N ALA A 442 -21.89 15.23 -6.34
CA ALA A 442 -21.34 14.75 -7.61
C ALA A 442 -20.45 15.81 -8.29
N THR A 443 -20.78 17.10 -8.10
CA THR A 443 -20.00 18.24 -8.60
C THR A 443 -19.88 19.36 -7.57
N VAL A 444 -18.83 20.16 -7.68
CA VAL A 444 -18.62 21.40 -6.91
C VAL A 444 -18.40 22.58 -7.85
N GLY A 445 -18.66 23.80 -7.38
CA GLY A 445 -18.44 25.01 -8.19
C GLY A 445 -16.98 25.43 -8.31
N THR A 446 -16.67 26.26 -9.30
CA THR A 446 -15.40 26.99 -9.46
C THR A 446 -15.60 28.49 -9.33
N THR A 447 -14.54 29.24 -9.01
CA THR A 447 -14.63 30.71 -8.96
C THR A 447 -14.90 31.34 -10.33
N SER A 448 -14.62 30.61 -11.41
CA SER A 448 -14.95 31.00 -12.80
C SER A 448 -16.35 30.59 -13.26
N GLY A 449 -17.22 30.06 -12.38
CA GLY A 449 -18.61 29.74 -12.70
C GLY A 449 -18.85 28.38 -13.38
N GLY A 450 -17.87 27.47 -13.36
CA GLY A 450 -17.99 26.10 -13.88
C GLY A 450 -18.21 25.07 -12.77
N ASN A 451 -18.49 23.82 -13.17
CA ASN A 451 -18.63 22.68 -12.26
C ASN A 451 -17.49 21.69 -12.46
N VAL A 452 -16.97 21.16 -11.35
CA VAL A 452 -15.93 20.11 -11.34
C VAL A 452 -16.52 18.84 -10.77
N SER A 453 -16.37 17.72 -11.47
CA SER A 453 -16.91 16.42 -11.08
C SER A 453 -15.92 15.52 -10.36
N ASN A 454 -14.70 15.98 -10.11
CA ASN A 454 -13.63 15.12 -9.63
C ASN A 454 -12.79 15.86 -8.57
N ILE A 455 -12.34 15.13 -7.55
CA ILE A 455 -11.46 15.67 -6.51
C ILE A 455 -10.03 15.70 -7.07
N GLY A 456 -9.30 16.79 -6.85
CA GLY A 456 -7.92 16.93 -7.33
C GLY A 456 -6.97 17.64 -6.37
N LYS A 457 -7.50 18.20 -5.28
CA LYS A 457 -6.71 18.94 -4.30
C LYS A 457 -7.12 18.60 -2.88
N PHE A 458 -6.14 18.74 -2.00
CA PHE A 458 -6.27 18.68 -0.55
C PHE A 458 -5.63 19.92 0.06
N GLY A 459 -6.15 20.43 1.17
CA GLY A 459 -5.45 21.50 1.85
C GLY A 459 -6.08 21.98 3.15
N PHE A 460 -5.37 22.91 3.76
CA PHE A 460 -5.68 23.53 5.04
C PHE A 460 -6.05 24.98 4.82
N SER A 461 -7.09 25.47 5.50
CA SER A 461 -7.45 26.88 5.45
C SER A 461 -8.01 27.41 6.75
N VAL A 462 -7.95 28.72 6.90
CA VAL A 462 -8.61 29.45 7.99
C VAL A 462 -9.27 30.68 7.38
N GLY A 463 -10.56 30.84 7.67
CA GLY A 463 -11.39 31.91 7.12
C GLY A 463 -10.98 33.32 7.55
N VAL A 464 -11.60 34.31 6.90
CA VAL A 464 -11.50 35.72 7.30
C VAL A 464 -12.08 35.91 8.69
N GLY A 465 -11.39 36.66 9.56
CA GLY A 465 -11.83 36.91 10.94
C GLY A 465 -11.72 35.70 11.87
N SER A 466 -11.20 34.58 11.39
CA SER A 466 -10.94 33.35 12.15
C SER A 466 -9.47 33.23 12.56
N ALA A 467 -9.21 32.41 13.56
CA ALA A 467 -7.87 32.05 13.99
C ALA A 467 -7.73 30.53 14.18
N ALA A 468 -6.49 30.03 14.18
CA ALA A 468 -6.17 28.63 14.42
C ALA A 468 -4.71 28.48 14.85
N ASP A 469 -4.42 27.48 15.68
CA ASP A 469 -3.06 27.04 16.01
C ASP A 469 -3.05 25.51 16.16
N PHE A 470 -2.60 24.83 15.11
CA PHE A 470 -2.57 23.38 15.02
C PHE A 470 -1.21 22.90 14.56
N TYR A 471 -0.83 21.71 15.02
CA TYR A 471 0.26 20.96 14.45
C TYR A 471 -0.28 19.86 13.53
N ILE A 472 0.36 19.70 12.38
CA ILE A 472 -0.02 18.75 11.34
C ILE A 472 1.23 17.95 10.96
N ASP A 473 1.04 16.65 10.80
CA ASP A 473 2.11 15.72 10.43
C ASP A 473 1.60 14.62 9.48
N ASP A 474 2.51 13.89 8.84
CA ASP A 474 2.27 12.73 8.00
C ASP A 474 1.11 12.88 7.00
N ILE A 475 1.19 13.90 6.15
CA ILE A 475 0.20 14.08 5.10
C ILE A 475 0.42 13.01 4.03
N TYR A 476 -0.62 12.23 3.78
CA TYR A 476 -0.62 11.19 2.76
C TYR A 476 -1.91 11.24 1.92
N ALA A 477 -1.77 11.01 0.62
CA ALA A 477 -2.89 10.72 -0.26
C ALA A 477 -2.51 9.68 -1.31
N GLY A 478 -3.44 8.78 -1.64
CA GLY A 478 -3.22 7.71 -2.61
C GLY A 478 -4.48 6.95 -2.98
N ASP A 479 -4.33 5.93 -3.83
CA ASP A 479 -5.46 5.08 -4.28
C ASP A 479 -6.08 4.30 -3.10
N SER A 480 -5.28 3.96 -2.08
CA SER A 480 -5.68 3.29 -0.85
C SER A 480 -4.85 3.76 0.33
N GLU A 481 -5.28 3.40 1.55
CA GLU A 481 -4.41 3.52 2.73
C GLU A 481 -3.13 2.72 2.47
N ASN A 482 -1.99 3.37 2.61
CA ASN A 482 -0.70 2.72 2.51
C ASN A 482 -0.17 2.47 3.92
N LEU A 483 -0.44 1.27 4.43
CA LEU A 483 0.07 0.81 5.73
C LEU A 483 1.61 0.71 5.75
N SER A 484 2.31 0.88 4.62
CA SER A 484 3.79 0.87 4.56
C SER A 484 4.44 2.25 4.75
N VAL A 485 3.68 3.35 4.79
CA VAL A 485 4.23 4.71 5.02
C VAL A 485 3.92 5.25 6.41
N ILE A 486 3.10 4.58 7.22
CA ILE A 486 2.87 4.98 8.62
C ILE A 486 3.86 4.24 9.53
N SER A 487 5.13 4.66 9.48
CA SER A 487 6.02 4.76 10.64
C SER A 487 7.34 5.44 10.24
N SER A 488 7.32 6.75 10.02
CA SER A 488 8.30 7.55 10.74
C SER A 488 7.90 7.48 12.21
N SER A 489 8.88 7.27 13.08
CA SER A 489 8.73 7.00 14.51
C SER A 489 7.63 7.81 15.23
N SER A 490 6.43 7.23 15.42
CA SER A 490 5.48 7.75 16.41
C SER A 490 4.61 6.62 17.01
N ALA A 491 5.14 6.03 18.07
CA ALA A 491 4.50 5.65 19.34
C ALA A 491 3.09 5.03 19.44
N ASP A 492 2.48 4.44 18.41
CA ASP A 492 1.22 3.69 18.57
C ASP A 492 1.22 2.32 17.86
N ASP A 493 2.16 1.42 18.20
CA ASP A 493 1.94 -0.05 18.26
C ASP A 493 3.15 -0.76 18.92
N PRO A 494 3.06 -1.22 20.18
CA PRO A 494 4.19 -1.79 20.91
C PRO A 494 4.53 -3.25 20.56
N LEU A 495 3.91 -3.88 19.55
CA LEU A 495 4.26 -5.26 19.11
C LEU A 495 5.08 -5.33 17.81
N LEU A 496 5.45 -4.19 17.21
CA LEU A 496 6.26 -4.11 15.99
C LEU A 496 7.53 -3.26 16.19
N SER A 497 8.07 -3.20 17.41
CA SER A 497 9.23 -2.39 17.78
C SER A 497 10.58 -2.98 17.31
N GLY A 498 10.70 -3.25 16.02
CA GLY A 498 11.96 -3.35 15.32
C GLY A 498 12.10 -2.15 14.39
N THR A 499 12.78 -1.10 14.85
CA THR A 499 13.41 -0.09 14.00
C THR A 499 14.24 -0.80 12.89
N TYR A 500 14.46 -0.28 11.67
CA TYR A 500 15.51 0.70 11.35
C TYR A 500 15.54 1.01 9.83
N ASP A 501 16.02 2.22 9.54
CA ASP A 501 16.90 2.70 8.47
C ASP A 501 16.56 2.47 6.98
N VAL A 502 16.29 3.60 6.32
CA VAL A 502 16.72 3.85 4.93
C VAL A 502 18.25 3.79 4.92
N LEU A 503 18.81 2.61 4.64
CA LEU A 503 20.21 2.48 4.26
C LEU A 503 20.41 3.20 2.93
N THR A 504 20.80 4.47 3.02
CA THR A 504 21.68 5.05 2.01
C THR A 504 23.00 4.30 2.12
N ALA A 505 23.34 3.49 1.12
CA ALA A 505 24.69 2.96 1.01
C ALA A 505 25.67 4.12 0.73
N PRO A 506 26.96 3.99 1.10
CA PRO A 506 27.99 5.01 0.84
C PRO A 506 28.13 5.41 -0.63
#